data_AF-A0A7X7CAC9-F1
#
_entry.id   AF-A0A7X7CAC9-F1
#
_cell.length_a   1.000
_cell.length_b   1.000
_cell.length_c   1.000
_cell.angle_alpha   90.00
_cell.angle_beta   90.00
_cell.angle_gamma   90.00
#
_symmetry.space_group_name_H-M   'P 1'
#
loop_
_entity.id
_entity.type
_entity.pdbx_description
1 polymer ?
#
loop_
_entity_poly.entity_id
_entity_poly.type
_entity_poly.pdbx_seq_one_letter_code
_entity_poly.pdbx_strand_id
1 'polypeptide(L)'
;MIRISPALILTAVAACVHFASCSSSASAVNPSTMNGKANQYAMQGESRELALKAMEEKDRGKSKDYAEKGMEIAERCLMHAPENAGCRYWRAVNTGLYYKVRVLGYQNGIKRMIDDCNAVISLDPKYEHAGAYRMLGQIYTQLPQTGGNVESVTRNLPFAESCLKKAVELAPDYPENYLSLAENYLSQEKFGDAIEALADAKSLVQQWKHDASYEDWKISFRGLEKQIDKRKD
;
A
#
# COMPACT_ATOMS: atom_id res chain seq x y z
N MET A 1 -12.49 29.82 6.03
CA MET A 1 -11.71 30.80 6.83
C MET A 1 -10.68 30.04 7.64
N ILE A 2 -9.47 30.59 7.64
CA ILE A 2 -8.22 30.12 8.22
C ILE A 2 -8.34 29.84 9.73
N ARG A 3 -7.71 28.75 10.20
CA ARG A 3 -6.69 28.82 11.26
C ARG A 3 -5.80 27.57 11.31
N ILE A 4 -4.53 27.84 11.01
CA ILE A 4 -3.32 27.04 11.21
C ILE A 4 -2.91 27.17 12.68
N SER A 5 -2.25 26.17 13.28
CA SER A 5 -1.08 26.39 14.16
C SER A 5 -0.24 25.12 14.41
N PRO A 6 1.08 25.27 14.72
CA PRO A 6 2.15 24.34 14.30
C PRO A 6 3.07 23.83 15.46
N ALA A 7 4.13 23.07 15.10
CA ALA A 7 5.38 22.74 15.85
C ALA A 7 5.32 21.53 16.83
N LEU A 8 6.36 20.70 17.09
CA LEU A 8 7.85 20.76 17.03
C LEU A 8 8.45 19.37 16.64
N ILE A 9 9.51 19.24 15.82
CA ILE A 9 10.99 19.23 16.04
C ILE A 9 11.62 18.01 16.79
N LEU A 10 12.20 17.10 15.97
CA LEU A 10 13.54 16.47 15.95
C LEU A 10 14.36 16.07 17.21
N THR A 11 14.90 14.83 17.13
CA THR A 11 16.24 14.29 17.50
C THR A 11 16.36 13.27 18.65
N ALA A 12 16.98 12.11 18.34
CA ALA A 12 18.12 11.54 19.09
C ALA A 12 18.79 10.41 18.30
N VAL A 13 20.11 10.49 18.14
CA VAL A 13 21.03 9.43 17.67
C VAL A 13 22.08 9.20 18.76
N ALA A 14 22.59 7.96 18.80
CA ALA A 14 23.84 7.44 19.38
C ALA A 14 23.78 6.85 20.80
N ALA A 15 24.17 5.56 20.92
CA ALA A 15 25.51 5.18 21.38
C ALA A 15 25.78 3.65 21.33
N CYS A 16 26.91 3.31 20.69
CA CYS A 16 27.95 2.33 21.04
C CYS A 16 27.61 0.95 21.66
N VAL A 17 28.04 -0.13 20.98
CA VAL A 17 28.65 -1.31 21.65
C VAL A 17 29.87 -1.80 20.85
N HIS A 18 30.90 -2.18 21.61
CA HIS A 18 32.27 -2.53 21.19
C HIS A 18 32.42 -3.81 20.37
N PHE A 19 33.52 -3.83 19.61
CA PHE A 19 34.10 -4.92 18.84
C PHE A 19 34.34 -6.20 19.66
N ALA A 20 33.93 -7.34 19.10
CA ALA A 20 34.56 -8.64 19.32
C ALA A 20 34.85 -9.26 17.95
N SER A 21 36.13 -9.42 17.65
CA SER A 21 36.65 -10.03 16.43
C SER A 21 36.46 -11.54 16.45
N CYS A 22 35.70 -12.07 15.49
CA CYS A 22 35.75 -13.49 15.14
C CYS A 22 35.94 -13.59 13.63
N SER A 23 37.06 -14.19 13.24
CA SER A 23 37.48 -14.41 11.85
C SER A 23 36.67 -15.52 11.22
N SER A 24 35.76 -15.17 10.31
CA SER A 24 35.22 -16.08 9.31
C SER A 24 35.39 -15.43 7.94
N SER A 25 35.97 -16.19 7.00
CA SER A 25 36.27 -15.80 5.63
C SER A 25 35.04 -15.25 4.92
N ALA A 26 34.90 -13.92 4.92
CA ALA A 26 33.92 -13.21 4.11
C ALA A 26 34.43 -13.19 2.67
N SER A 27 33.72 -13.89 1.79
CA SER A 27 33.80 -13.68 0.34
C SER A 27 33.67 -12.19 0.07
N ALA A 28 34.69 -11.60 -0.58
CA ALA A 28 34.78 -10.17 -0.83
C ALA A 28 33.56 -9.66 -1.61
N VAL A 29 32.65 -8.98 -0.92
CA VAL A 29 31.53 -8.28 -1.55
C VAL A 29 32.09 -7.03 -2.23
N ASN A 30 31.86 -6.90 -3.54
CA ASN A 30 32.38 -5.80 -4.35
C ASN A 30 31.82 -4.44 -3.83
N PRO A 31 32.65 -3.44 -3.50
CA PRO A 31 32.20 -2.13 -2.98
C PRO A 31 31.18 -1.41 -3.88
N SER A 32 31.23 -1.63 -5.20
CA SER A 32 30.24 -1.09 -6.13
C SER A 32 28.84 -1.70 -5.94
N THR A 33 28.76 -2.98 -5.57
CA THR A 33 27.51 -3.68 -5.26
C THR A 33 26.94 -3.26 -3.90
N MET A 34 27.78 -2.93 -2.93
CA MET A 34 27.37 -2.35 -1.63
C MET A 34 26.78 -0.94 -1.81
N ASN A 35 27.42 -0.09 -2.62
CA ASN A 35 26.92 1.25 -2.93
C ASN A 35 25.61 1.20 -3.74
N GLY A 36 25.49 0.28 -4.70
CA GLY A 36 24.26 0.06 -5.46
C GLY A 36 23.09 -0.42 -4.58
N LYS A 37 23.36 -1.36 -3.65
CA LYS A 37 22.35 -1.85 -2.70
C LYS A 37 21.91 -0.78 -1.70
N ALA A 38 22.83 0.04 -1.18
CA ALA A 38 22.46 1.15 -0.30
C ALA A 38 21.60 2.20 -1.03
N ASN A 39 21.91 2.48 -2.30
CA ASN A 39 21.19 3.45 -3.11
C ASN A 39 19.74 3.04 -3.41
N GLN A 40 19.47 1.76 -3.70
CA GLN A 40 18.08 1.30 -3.94
C GLN A 40 17.18 1.42 -2.70
N TYR A 41 17.68 1.13 -1.49
CA TYR A 41 16.86 1.23 -0.28
C TYR A 41 16.62 2.69 0.12
N ALA A 42 17.58 3.58 -0.16
CA ALA A 42 17.36 5.02 -0.03
C ALA A 42 16.26 5.51 -0.98
N MET A 43 16.31 5.15 -2.27
CA MET A 43 15.27 5.49 -3.24
C MET A 43 13.91 4.86 -2.89
N GLN A 44 13.90 3.62 -2.40
CA GLN A 44 12.68 2.98 -1.89
C GLN A 44 12.06 3.80 -0.75
N GLY A 45 12.87 4.21 0.22
CA GLY A 45 12.44 5.03 1.35
C GLY A 45 11.90 6.39 0.92
N GLU A 46 12.56 7.04 -0.04
CA GLU A 46 12.11 8.32 -0.60
C GLU A 46 10.78 8.18 -1.36
N SER A 47 10.62 7.13 -2.18
CA SER A 47 9.36 6.84 -2.88
C SER A 47 8.20 6.57 -1.90
N ARG A 48 8.48 5.85 -0.80
CA ARG A 48 7.53 5.63 0.31
C ARG A 48 7.15 6.94 0.98
N GLU A 49 8.11 7.78 1.33
CA GLU A 49 7.86 9.07 1.99
C GLU A 49 6.97 9.97 1.12
N LEU A 50 7.22 9.99 -0.19
CA LEU A 50 6.39 10.74 -1.15
C LEU A 50 4.97 10.19 -1.23
N ALA A 51 4.77 8.87 -1.17
CA ALA A 51 3.45 8.27 -1.09
C ALA A 51 2.71 8.70 0.19
N LEU A 52 3.38 8.69 1.35
CA LEU A 52 2.80 9.11 2.63
C LEU A 52 2.41 10.58 2.60
N LYS A 53 3.30 11.46 2.09
CA LYS A 53 2.98 12.88 1.88
C LYS A 53 1.78 13.07 0.95
N ALA A 54 1.68 12.27 -0.11
CA ALA A 54 0.54 12.31 -1.03
C ALA A 54 -0.77 11.88 -0.34
N MET A 55 -0.75 10.93 0.59
CA MET A 55 -1.93 10.50 1.35
C MET A 55 -2.40 11.55 2.36
N GLU A 56 -1.47 12.22 3.03
CA GLU A 56 -1.77 13.24 4.06
C GLU A 56 -2.17 14.61 3.46
N GLU A 57 -1.73 14.90 2.24
CA GLU A 57 -1.95 16.18 1.57
C GLU A 57 -3.43 16.36 1.18
N LYS A 58 -4.01 17.48 1.62
CA LYS A 58 -5.42 17.83 1.39
C LYS A 58 -5.65 18.44 0.02
N ASP A 59 -4.64 19.13 -0.51
CA ASP A 59 -4.70 19.67 -1.86
C ASP A 59 -4.50 18.57 -2.89
N ARG A 60 -5.52 18.31 -3.71
CA ARG A 60 -5.50 17.23 -4.70
C ARG A 60 -4.39 17.39 -5.74
N GLY A 61 -4.05 18.63 -6.11
CA GLY A 61 -2.98 18.90 -7.07
C GLY A 61 -1.61 18.55 -6.48
N LYS A 62 -1.34 19.03 -5.26
CA LYS A 62 -0.09 18.71 -4.54
C LYS A 62 0.05 17.24 -4.20
N SER A 63 -1.05 16.59 -3.78
CA SER A 63 -1.09 15.14 -3.55
C SER A 63 -0.69 14.38 -4.80
N LYS A 64 -1.25 14.75 -5.96
CA LYS A 64 -0.88 14.19 -7.26
C LYS A 64 0.59 14.45 -7.60
N ASP A 65 1.13 15.63 -7.33
CA ASP A 65 2.54 15.98 -7.60
C ASP A 65 3.52 15.18 -6.73
N TYR A 66 3.19 14.94 -5.46
CA TYR A 66 3.98 14.05 -4.59
C TYR A 66 3.96 12.62 -5.13
N ALA A 67 2.78 12.12 -5.53
CA ALA A 67 2.64 10.79 -6.11
C ALA A 67 3.46 10.63 -7.41
N GLU A 68 3.40 11.63 -8.30
CA GLU A 68 4.17 11.66 -9.55
C GLU A 68 5.68 11.57 -9.28
N LYS A 69 6.20 12.38 -8.36
CA LYS A 69 7.60 12.30 -7.93
C LYS A 69 7.93 10.93 -7.34
N GLY A 70 7.05 10.38 -6.48
CA GLY A 70 7.25 9.07 -5.88
C GLY A 70 7.36 7.94 -6.92
N MET A 71 6.60 8.03 -8.02
CA MET A 71 6.72 7.13 -9.16
C MET A 71 8.08 7.27 -9.85
N GLU A 72 8.53 8.49 -10.14
CA GLU A 72 9.83 8.75 -10.78
C GLU A 72 11.00 8.21 -9.95
N ILE A 73 10.97 8.38 -8.63
CA ILE A 73 11.99 7.82 -7.73
C ILE A 73 12.00 6.28 -7.82
N ALA A 74 10.82 5.65 -7.74
CA ALA A 74 10.73 4.19 -7.83
C ALA A 74 11.15 3.66 -9.20
N GLU A 75 10.85 4.38 -10.29
CA GLU A 75 11.34 4.04 -11.62
C GLU A 75 12.86 4.05 -11.69
N ARG A 76 13.50 5.10 -11.17
CA ARG A 76 14.97 5.16 -11.10
C ARG A 76 15.56 4.04 -10.28
N CYS A 77 14.94 3.68 -9.16
CA CYS A 77 15.34 2.51 -8.38
C CYS A 77 15.32 1.23 -9.23
N LEU A 78 14.21 1.00 -9.94
CA LEU A 78 13.99 -0.23 -10.71
C LEU A 78 14.86 -0.33 -11.97
N MET A 79 15.40 0.78 -12.50
CA MET A 79 16.40 0.74 -13.57
C MET A 79 17.70 0.04 -13.14
N HIS A 80 18.04 0.10 -11.85
CA HIS A 80 19.26 -0.47 -11.31
C HIS A 80 19.01 -1.71 -10.44
N ALA A 81 17.79 -1.86 -9.93
CA ALA A 81 17.38 -2.96 -9.06
C ALA A 81 15.97 -3.47 -9.43
N PRO A 82 15.82 -4.16 -10.58
CA PRO A 82 14.52 -4.62 -11.06
C PRO A 82 13.84 -5.64 -10.12
N GLU A 83 14.59 -6.29 -9.23
CA GLU A 83 14.07 -7.26 -8.25
C GLU A 83 13.77 -6.63 -6.87
N ASN A 84 13.84 -5.31 -6.74
CA ASN A 84 13.50 -4.65 -5.48
C ASN A 84 11.97 -4.59 -5.28
N ALA A 85 11.45 -5.48 -4.42
CA ALA A 85 10.03 -5.56 -4.11
C ALA A 85 9.47 -4.23 -3.56
N GLY A 86 10.21 -3.54 -2.69
CA GLY A 86 9.74 -2.29 -2.10
C GLY A 86 9.59 -1.16 -3.11
N CYS A 87 10.55 -1.00 -4.03
CA CYS A 87 10.44 0.00 -5.11
C CYS A 87 9.25 -0.31 -6.03
N ARG A 88 8.96 -1.59 -6.32
CA ARG A 88 7.76 -1.97 -7.08
C ARG A 88 6.49 -1.65 -6.32
N TYR A 89 6.42 -2.02 -5.05
CA TYR A 89 5.26 -1.76 -4.20
C TYR A 89 4.95 -0.27 -4.11
N TRP A 90 5.93 0.57 -3.78
CA TRP A 90 5.72 2.00 -3.65
C TRP A 90 5.48 2.69 -4.99
N ARG A 91 5.97 2.13 -6.11
CA ARG A 91 5.53 2.57 -7.45
C ARG A 91 4.06 2.31 -7.68
N ALA A 92 3.56 1.13 -7.30
CA ALA A 92 2.13 0.80 -7.42
C ALA A 92 1.27 1.72 -6.55
N VAL A 93 1.65 1.95 -5.29
CA VAL A 93 0.96 2.89 -4.38
C VAL A 93 0.90 4.29 -4.98
N ASN A 94 2.05 4.85 -5.38
CA ASN A 94 2.11 6.18 -5.97
C ASN A 94 1.32 6.26 -7.28
N THR A 95 1.34 5.21 -8.11
CA THR A 95 0.52 5.14 -9.34
C THR A 95 -0.96 5.25 -9.00
N GLY A 96 -1.44 4.53 -7.97
CA GLY A 96 -2.83 4.64 -7.52
C GLY A 96 -3.18 6.04 -7.04
N LEU A 97 -2.34 6.67 -6.23
CA LEU A 97 -2.54 8.04 -5.74
C LEU A 97 -2.58 9.07 -6.87
N TYR A 98 -1.72 8.91 -7.88
CA TYR A 98 -1.70 9.76 -9.06
C TYR A 98 -3.01 9.69 -9.86
N TYR A 99 -3.48 8.47 -10.14
CA TYR A 99 -4.69 8.25 -10.94
C TYR A 99 -6.01 8.49 -10.17
N LYS A 100 -5.98 8.64 -8.84
CA LYS A 100 -7.11 9.21 -8.07
C LYS A 100 -7.43 10.66 -8.45
N VAL A 101 -6.47 11.37 -9.05
CA VAL A 101 -6.64 12.77 -9.46
C VAL A 101 -6.63 12.91 -10.99
N ARG A 102 -5.67 12.27 -11.68
CA ARG A 102 -5.60 12.30 -13.15
C ARG A 102 -6.42 11.14 -13.73
N VAL A 103 -7.62 11.40 -14.24
CA VAL A 103 -8.49 10.33 -14.78
C VAL A 103 -8.02 9.83 -16.15
N LEU A 104 -7.48 10.70 -17.00
CA LEU A 104 -7.05 10.30 -18.33
C LEU A 104 -5.87 9.32 -18.27
N GLY A 105 -6.06 8.14 -18.88
CA GLY A 105 -5.04 7.09 -18.94
C GLY A 105 -5.01 6.16 -17.72
N TYR A 106 -6.00 6.22 -16.82
CA TYR A 106 -6.01 5.42 -15.59
C TYR A 106 -5.93 3.90 -15.81
N GLN A 107 -6.44 3.40 -16.94
CA GLN A 107 -6.31 1.99 -17.32
C GLN A 107 -4.84 1.54 -17.50
N ASN A 108 -3.97 2.40 -18.04
CA ASN A 108 -2.54 2.10 -18.12
C ASN A 108 -1.90 2.08 -16.73
N GLY A 109 -2.33 2.98 -15.85
CA GLY A 109 -1.97 2.97 -14.44
C GLY A 109 -2.34 1.68 -13.74
N ILE A 110 -3.59 1.22 -13.91
CA ILE A 110 -4.07 -0.03 -13.32
C ILE A 110 -3.28 -1.24 -13.81
N LYS A 111 -3.06 -1.35 -15.13
CA LYS A 111 -2.25 -2.44 -15.71
C LYS A 111 -0.86 -2.47 -15.08
N ARG A 112 -0.21 -1.30 -14.97
CA ARG A 112 1.08 -1.18 -14.29
C ARG A 112 1.05 -1.56 -12.81
N MET A 113 0.03 -1.13 -12.08
CA MET A 113 -0.14 -1.50 -10.67
C MET A 113 -0.28 -3.01 -10.50
N ILE A 114 -1.02 -3.68 -11.40
CA ILE A 114 -1.18 -5.13 -11.39
C ILE A 114 0.15 -5.82 -11.64
N ASP A 115 0.92 -5.37 -12.63
CA ASP A 115 2.26 -5.90 -12.92
C ASP A 115 3.20 -5.75 -11.72
N ASP A 116 3.19 -4.58 -11.09
CA ASP A 116 4.00 -4.33 -9.89
C ASP A 116 3.55 -5.21 -8.71
N CYS A 117 2.25 -5.37 -8.47
CA CYS A 117 1.74 -6.24 -7.42
C CYS A 117 2.14 -7.70 -7.66
N ASN A 118 2.00 -8.21 -8.89
CA ASN A 118 2.38 -9.59 -9.23
C ASN A 118 3.89 -9.82 -9.03
N ALA A 119 4.71 -8.84 -9.39
CA ALA A 119 6.15 -8.89 -9.16
C ALA A 119 6.48 -8.87 -7.66
N VAL A 120 5.84 -8.02 -6.85
CA VAL A 120 6.00 -8.01 -5.39
C VAL A 120 5.61 -9.35 -4.79
N ILE A 121 4.47 -9.91 -5.20
CA ILE A 121 4.01 -11.24 -4.74
C ILE A 121 5.05 -12.33 -5.03
N SER A 122 5.71 -12.25 -6.19
CA SER A 122 6.73 -13.22 -6.59
C SER A 122 8.04 -13.06 -5.81
N LEU A 123 8.38 -11.82 -5.41
CA LEU A 123 9.64 -11.48 -4.74
C LEU A 123 9.54 -11.60 -3.21
N ASP A 124 8.50 -11.02 -2.63
CA ASP A 124 8.20 -11.04 -1.20
C ASP A 124 6.68 -10.91 -0.99
N PRO A 125 5.95 -12.04 -0.91
CA PRO A 125 4.49 -12.03 -0.78
C PRO A 125 3.98 -11.46 0.55
N LYS A 126 4.85 -11.31 1.56
CA LYS A 126 4.50 -10.74 2.87
C LYS A 126 4.83 -9.26 2.99
N TYR A 127 5.50 -8.68 1.99
CA TYR A 127 5.90 -7.28 1.98
C TYR A 127 4.73 -6.35 2.33
N GLU A 128 4.95 -5.42 3.28
CA GLU A 128 3.94 -4.47 3.78
C GLU A 128 2.63 -5.18 4.18
N HIS A 129 2.74 -6.24 4.99
CA HIS A 129 1.61 -7.02 5.51
C HIS A 129 0.77 -7.66 4.39
N ALA A 130 1.46 -8.29 3.43
CA ALA A 130 0.87 -8.79 2.19
C ALA A 130 0.13 -7.72 1.37
N GLY A 131 0.68 -6.50 1.38
CA GLY A 131 0.07 -5.32 0.80
C GLY A 131 -0.21 -5.44 -0.69
N ALA A 132 0.58 -6.20 -1.44
CA ALA A 132 0.34 -6.41 -2.87
C ALA A 132 -0.94 -7.22 -3.14
N TYR A 133 -1.22 -8.25 -2.34
CA TYR A 133 -2.49 -8.97 -2.39
C TYR A 133 -3.66 -8.07 -2.01
N ARG A 134 -3.51 -7.27 -0.93
CA ARG A 134 -4.52 -6.29 -0.53
C ARG A 134 -4.81 -5.28 -1.63
N MET A 135 -3.77 -4.74 -2.28
CA MET A 135 -3.90 -3.77 -3.35
C MET A 135 -4.63 -4.34 -4.57
N LEU A 136 -4.29 -5.57 -5.01
CA LEU A 136 -5.04 -6.26 -6.08
C LEU A 136 -6.51 -6.43 -5.70
N GLY A 137 -6.78 -6.85 -4.46
CA GLY A 137 -8.12 -6.93 -3.91
C GLY A 137 -8.90 -5.62 -4.01
N GLN A 138 -8.30 -4.53 -3.56
CA GLN A 138 -8.90 -3.19 -3.61
C GLN A 138 -9.14 -2.73 -5.05
N ILE A 139 -8.17 -2.90 -5.96
CA ILE A 139 -8.31 -2.56 -7.39
C ILE A 139 -9.53 -3.28 -7.98
N TYR A 140 -9.56 -4.61 -7.92
CA TYR A 140 -10.63 -5.39 -8.55
C TYR A 140 -11.98 -5.26 -7.86
N THR A 141 -12.02 -4.76 -6.62
CA THR A 141 -13.27 -4.38 -5.92
C THR A 141 -13.82 -3.05 -6.43
N GLN A 142 -12.97 -2.04 -6.61
CA GLN A 142 -13.36 -0.66 -6.87
C GLN A 142 -13.54 -0.32 -8.35
N LEU A 143 -13.02 -1.15 -9.26
CA LEU A 143 -13.16 -0.91 -10.70
C LEU A 143 -14.64 -0.91 -11.16
N PRO A 144 -14.95 -0.20 -12.25
CA PRO A 144 -16.25 -0.29 -12.90
C PRO A 144 -16.55 -1.70 -13.41
N GLN A 145 -17.82 -2.09 -13.44
CA GLN A 145 -18.27 -3.37 -14.01
C GLN A 145 -17.94 -3.48 -15.50
N THR A 146 -17.99 -2.36 -16.22
CA THR A 146 -17.78 -2.28 -17.67
C THR A 146 -16.59 -1.39 -18.00
N GLY A 147 -15.85 -1.76 -19.04
CA GLY A 147 -14.71 -1.01 -19.54
C GLY A 147 -15.09 -0.02 -20.65
N GLY A 148 -14.15 0.86 -21.00
CA GLY A 148 -14.28 1.69 -22.20
C GLY A 148 -13.98 0.94 -23.50
N ASN A 149 -13.32 -0.21 -23.41
CA ASN A 149 -12.98 -1.11 -24.51
C ASN A 149 -12.75 -2.55 -24.00
N VAL A 150 -12.49 -3.49 -24.92
CA VAL A 150 -12.27 -4.92 -24.61
C VAL A 150 -11.01 -5.18 -23.76
N GLU A 151 -10.02 -4.30 -23.83
CA GLU A 151 -8.75 -4.44 -23.10
C GLU A 151 -8.77 -3.78 -21.72
N SER A 152 -9.91 -3.20 -21.33
CA SER A 152 -10.06 -2.53 -20.04
C SER A 152 -10.04 -3.58 -18.92
N VAL A 153 -9.28 -3.30 -17.88
CA VAL A 153 -9.40 -4.06 -16.63
C VAL A 153 -10.67 -3.58 -15.94
N THR A 154 -11.55 -4.53 -15.63
CA THR A 154 -12.86 -4.29 -15.01
C THR A 154 -12.97 -4.99 -13.66
N ARG A 155 -14.03 -4.68 -12.93
CA ARG A 155 -14.35 -5.26 -11.64
C ARG A 155 -14.38 -6.78 -11.69
N ASN A 156 -13.74 -7.42 -10.72
CA ASN A 156 -13.79 -8.87 -10.53
C ASN A 156 -13.84 -9.19 -9.04
N LEU A 157 -15.05 -9.24 -8.49
CA LEU A 157 -15.26 -9.42 -7.05
C LEU A 157 -14.76 -10.77 -6.52
N PRO A 158 -14.99 -11.92 -7.21
CA PRO A 158 -14.44 -13.21 -6.75
C PRO A 158 -12.91 -13.26 -6.76
N PHE A 159 -12.26 -12.67 -7.77
CA PHE A 159 -10.79 -12.59 -7.79
C PHE A 159 -10.28 -11.69 -6.66
N ALA A 160 -10.91 -10.53 -6.46
CA ALA A 160 -10.58 -9.64 -5.35
C ALA A 160 -10.72 -10.35 -3.98
N GLU A 161 -11.80 -11.10 -3.77
CA GLU A 161 -12.00 -11.91 -2.55
C GLU A 161 -10.84 -12.90 -2.35
N SER A 162 -10.42 -13.61 -3.40
CA SER A 162 -9.30 -14.54 -3.33
C SER A 162 -7.99 -13.85 -2.94
N CYS A 163 -7.70 -12.67 -3.51
CA CYS A 163 -6.52 -11.89 -3.14
C CYS A 163 -6.59 -11.42 -1.68
N LEU A 164 -7.74 -10.91 -1.24
CA LEU A 164 -7.93 -10.38 0.12
C LEU A 164 -7.85 -11.48 1.17
N LYS A 165 -8.42 -12.66 0.91
CA LYS A 165 -8.25 -13.85 1.75
C LYS A 165 -6.78 -14.24 1.85
N LYS A 166 -6.00 -14.15 0.77
CA LYS A 166 -4.57 -14.41 0.81
C LYS A 166 -3.80 -13.38 1.63
N ALA A 167 -4.19 -12.11 1.58
CA ALA A 167 -3.62 -11.06 2.42
C ALA A 167 -3.87 -11.34 3.91
N VAL A 168 -5.10 -11.72 4.27
CA VAL A 168 -5.46 -12.14 5.64
C VAL A 168 -4.67 -13.37 6.08
N GLU A 169 -4.52 -14.39 5.22
CA GLU A 169 -3.74 -15.59 5.56
C GLU A 169 -2.26 -15.26 5.85
N LEU A 170 -1.67 -14.36 5.08
CA LEU A 170 -0.25 -14.02 5.18
C LEU A 170 0.07 -13.01 6.28
N ALA A 171 -0.88 -12.14 6.63
CA ALA A 171 -0.78 -11.13 7.68
C ALA A 171 -2.11 -11.02 8.44
N PRO A 172 -2.43 -12.00 9.31
CA PRO A 172 -3.70 -12.09 10.03
C PRO A 172 -3.82 -11.10 11.20
N ASP A 173 -2.75 -10.38 11.52
CA ASP A 173 -2.72 -9.36 12.57
C ASP A 173 -2.90 -7.93 12.01
N TYR A 174 -2.98 -7.77 10.68
CA TYR A 174 -3.08 -6.47 10.03
C TYR A 174 -4.54 -6.08 9.73
N PRO A 175 -5.10 -5.06 10.40
CA PRO A 175 -6.53 -4.75 10.33
C PRO A 175 -7.01 -4.34 8.94
N GLU A 176 -6.16 -3.72 8.11
CA GLU A 176 -6.58 -3.26 6.78
C GLU A 176 -6.89 -4.41 5.81
N ASN A 177 -6.30 -5.59 6.02
CA ASN A 177 -6.58 -6.76 5.19
C ASN A 177 -8.04 -7.22 5.39
N TYR A 178 -8.50 -7.25 6.64
CA TYR A 178 -9.89 -7.54 6.99
C TYR A 178 -10.85 -6.42 6.57
N LEU A 179 -10.45 -5.17 6.74
CA LEU A 179 -11.23 -4.01 6.31
C LEU A 179 -11.51 -4.07 4.80
N SER A 180 -10.47 -4.32 4.00
CA SER A 180 -10.58 -4.43 2.54
C SER A 180 -11.43 -5.65 2.13
N LEU A 181 -11.33 -6.76 2.88
CA LEU A 181 -12.18 -7.94 2.69
C LEU A 181 -13.66 -7.63 2.98
N ALA A 182 -13.95 -6.87 4.05
CA ALA A 182 -15.30 -6.42 4.37
C ALA A 182 -15.90 -5.51 3.27
N GLU A 183 -15.11 -4.59 2.71
CA GLU A 183 -15.52 -3.76 1.56
C GLU A 183 -15.88 -4.60 0.32
N ASN A 184 -15.08 -5.64 0.05
CA ASN A 184 -15.34 -6.56 -1.05
C ASN A 184 -16.61 -7.39 -0.82
N TYR A 185 -16.80 -7.94 0.38
CA TYR A 185 -18.03 -8.67 0.73
C TYR A 185 -19.27 -7.80 0.64
N LEU A 186 -19.19 -6.54 1.10
CA LEU A 186 -20.28 -5.59 0.95
C LEU A 186 -20.60 -5.32 -0.53
N SER A 187 -19.58 -5.23 -1.38
CA SER A 187 -19.74 -5.06 -2.83
C SER A 187 -20.35 -6.29 -3.53
N GLN A 188 -20.24 -7.46 -2.90
CA GLN A 188 -20.91 -8.71 -3.30
C GLN A 188 -22.27 -8.91 -2.63
N GLU A 189 -22.74 -7.97 -1.80
CA GLU A 189 -23.96 -8.09 -1.00
C GLU A 189 -23.93 -9.27 0.00
N LYS A 190 -22.73 -9.75 0.34
CA LYS A 190 -22.48 -10.76 1.39
C LYS A 190 -22.43 -10.09 2.76
N PHE A 191 -23.58 -9.61 3.25
CA PHE A 191 -23.63 -8.76 4.45
C PHE A 191 -23.15 -9.46 5.73
N GLY A 192 -23.42 -10.77 5.89
CA GLY A 192 -22.92 -11.55 7.03
C GLY A 192 -21.41 -11.57 7.08
N ASP A 193 -20.78 -11.99 5.99
CA ASP A 193 -19.32 -12.04 5.86
C ASP A 193 -18.67 -10.64 6.03
N ALA A 194 -19.33 -9.59 5.53
CA ALA A 194 -18.85 -8.21 5.69
C ALA A 194 -18.84 -7.76 7.17
N ILE A 195 -19.86 -8.14 7.95
CA ILE A 195 -19.94 -7.83 9.38
C ILE A 195 -18.84 -8.55 10.16
N GLU A 196 -18.63 -9.83 9.88
CA GLU A 196 -17.60 -10.64 10.52
C GLU A 196 -16.20 -10.08 10.23
N ALA A 197 -15.86 -9.85 8.97
CA ALA A 197 -14.58 -9.27 8.59
C ALA A 197 -14.36 -7.86 9.19
N LEU A 198 -15.41 -7.04 9.27
CA LEU A 198 -15.32 -5.73 9.91
C LEU A 198 -15.10 -5.82 11.43
N ALA A 199 -15.74 -6.79 12.09
CA ALA A 199 -15.52 -7.06 13.51
C ALA A 199 -14.07 -7.50 13.79
N ASP A 200 -13.53 -8.38 12.95
CA ASP A 200 -12.13 -8.81 13.03
C ASP A 200 -11.17 -7.61 12.90
N ALA A 201 -11.36 -6.76 11.87
CA ALA A 201 -10.56 -5.56 11.68
C ALA A 201 -10.56 -4.65 12.92
N LYS A 202 -11.74 -4.43 13.53
CA LYS A 202 -11.90 -3.60 14.73
C LYS A 202 -11.25 -4.21 15.97
N SER A 203 -11.21 -5.53 16.08
CA SER A 203 -10.56 -6.22 17.20
C SER A 203 -9.04 -6.05 17.18
N LEU A 204 -8.45 -5.93 15.99
CA LEU A 204 -7.00 -5.81 15.78
C LEU A 204 -6.51 -4.37 15.87
N VAL A 205 -7.33 -3.38 15.49
CA VAL A 205 -6.91 -2.00 15.26
C VAL A 205 -6.17 -1.35 16.43
N GLN A 206 -6.51 -1.70 17.67
CA GLN A 206 -5.95 -1.05 18.86
C GLN A 206 -4.45 -1.33 19.04
N GLN A 207 -3.97 -2.45 18.51
CA GLN A 207 -2.55 -2.82 18.50
C GLN A 207 -1.73 -1.90 17.59
N TRP A 208 -2.39 -1.26 16.63
CA TRP A 208 -1.81 -0.42 15.58
C TRP A 208 -2.06 1.08 15.81
N LYS A 209 -2.28 1.52 17.06
CA LYS A 209 -2.62 2.93 17.38
C LYS A 209 -1.57 3.98 16.99
N HIS A 210 -0.35 3.55 16.66
CA HIS A 210 0.75 4.40 16.21
C HIS A 210 1.00 4.31 14.69
N ASP A 211 0.22 3.49 13.99
CA ASP A 211 0.26 3.41 12.53
C ASP A 211 -0.34 4.69 11.91
N ALA A 212 0.24 5.13 10.80
CA ALA A 212 -0.22 6.33 10.10
C ALA A 212 -1.68 6.19 9.61
N SER A 213 -2.13 4.97 9.31
CA SER A 213 -3.48 4.67 8.81
C SER A 213 -4.51 4.47 9.93
N TYR A 214 -4.12 4.54 11.21
CA TYR A 214 -5.00 4.24 12.34
C TYR A 214 -6.29 5.08 12.35
N GLU A 215 -6.17 6.38 12.14
CA GLU A 215 -7.34 7.28 12.14
C GLU A 215 -8.25 7.03 10.94
N ASP A 216 -7.67 6.75 9.77
CA ASP A 216 -8.39 6.44 8.54
C ASP A 216 -9.18 5.14 8.67
N TRP A 217 -8.61 4.10 9.27
CA TRP A 217 -9.33 2.85 9.51
C TRP A 217 -10.58 3.07 10.37
N LYS A 218 -10.50 3.88 11.43
CA LYS A 218 -11.68 4.20 12.26
C LYS A 218 -12.76 4.95 11.48
N ILE A 219 -12.37 5.81 10.54
CA ILE A 219 -13.31 6.50 9.66
C ILE A 219 -13.99 5.49 8.73
N SER A 220 -13.21 4.60 8.12
CA SER A 220 -13.71 3.54 7.23
C SER A 220 -14.66 2.58 7.96
N PHE A 221 -14.35 2.19 9.20
CA PHE A 221 -15.24 1.34 10.01
C PHE A 221 -16.63 1.95 10.15
N ARG A 222 -16.71 3.22 10.57
CA ARG A 222 -17.98 3.95 10.70
C ARG A 222 -18.70 4.10 9.36
N GLY A 223 -17.95 4.26 8.28
CA GLY A 223 -18.47 4.33 6.92
C GLY A 223 -19.13 3.03 6.47
N LEU A 224 -18.49 1.89 6.75
CA LEU A 224 -19.01 0.57 6.39
C LEU A 224 -20.16 0.13 7.26
N GLU A 225 -20.13 0.38 8.58
CA GLU A 225 -21.26 0.13 9.48
C GLU A 225 -22.53 0.80 8.95
N LYS A 226 -22.44 2.09 8.61
CA LYS A 226 -23.57 2.83 8.04
C LYS A 226 -24.08 2.26 6.72
N GLN A 227 -23.20 1.69 5.89
CA GLN A 227 -23.60 1.09 4.62
C GLN A 227 -24.27 -0.26 4.82
N ILE A 228 -23.75 -1.06 5.76
CA ILE A 228 -24.33 -2.35 6.14
C ILE A 228 -25.74 -2.14 6.71
N ASP A 229 -25.90 -1.20 7.64
CA ASP A 229 -27.20 -0.93 8.26
C ASP A 229 -28.24 -0.49 7.24
N LYS A 230 -27.88 0.43 6.33
CA LYS A 230 -28.79 0.92 5.28
C LYS A 230 -29.24 -0.13 4.26
N ARG A 231 -28.50 -1.24 4.11
CA ARG A 231 -28.78 -2.28 3.11
C ARG A 231 -29.44 -3.52 3.73
N LYS A 232 -29.64 -3.53 5.05
CA LYS A 232 -30.44 -4.53 5.77
C LYS A 232 -31.94 -4.22 5.77
N ASP A 233 -32.28 -2.95 5.54
CA ASP A 233 -33.66 -2.45 5.40
C ASP A 233 -34.18 -2.63 3.96
#